data_AF-A0A327KYH5-F1
#
_entry.id   AF-A0A327KYH5-F1
#
_cell.length_a   1.000
_cell.length_b   1.000
_cell.length_c   1.000
_cell.angle_alpha   90.00
_cell.angle_beta   90.00
_cell.angle_gamma   90.00
#
_symmetry.space_group_name_H-M   'P 1'
#
loop_
_entity.id
_entity.type
_entity.pdbx_description
1 polymer ?
#
loop_
_entity_poly.entity_id
_entity_poly.type
_entity_poly.pdbx_seq_one_letter_code
_entity_poly.pdbx_strand_id
1 'polypeptide(L)'
;MTSPIIQELDQHDTSSLVAVAGHPIHAMLVTFPIALVTATLGCDLFYWWWGDPFWHRAGVWASGFAFWLGILASMAGTAELLLVKGIRKRAASWIHAIAGVTLVSIAGANWGLRLAHPDAVLPLGLLVSVLGMVFVGLAGWHGGKLVFDHGIGLMVSGRD
;
A
#
# COMPACT_ATOMS: atom_id res chain seq x y z
N MET A 1 13.61 -24.92 -18.22
CA MET A 1 12.26 -25.06 -18.81
C MET A 1 11.28 -24.46 -17.81
N THR A 2 10.47 -23.47 -18.20
CA THR A 2 9.45 -22.87 -17.34
C THR A 2 8.34 -23.88 -17.04
N SER A 3 7.77 -23.84 -15.82
CA SER A 3 6.66 -24.73 -15.43
C SER A 3 5.44 -24.50 -16.34
N PRO A 4 4.66 -25.55 -16.68
CA PRO A 4 3.43 -25.42 -17.48
C PRO A 4 2.46 -24.36 -16.92
N ILE A 5 2.41 -24.21 -15.60
CA ILE A 5 1.56 -23.22 -14.91
C ILE A 5 1.99 -21.79 -15.26
N ILE A 6 3.30 -21.53 -15.36
CA ILE A 6 3.82 -20.19 -15.69
C ILE A 6 3.49 -19.84 -17.14
N GLN A 7 3.59 -20.80 -18.06
CA GLN A 7 3.21 -20.61 -19.46
C GLN A 7 1.71 -20.28 -19.63
N GLU A 8 0.82 -20.90 -18.85
CA GLU A 8 -0.61 -20.56 -18.88
C GLU A 8 -0.88 -19.13 -18.35
N LEU A 9 -0.18 -18.71 -17.30
CA LEU A 9 -0.34 -17.38 -16.72
C LEU A 9 0.09 -16.26 -17.66
N ASP A 10 1.14 -16.49 -18.46
CA ASP A 10 1.66 -15.50 -19.42
C ASP A 10 0.79 -15.33 -20.67
N GLN A 11 -0.18 -16.24 -20.89
CA GLN A 11 -1.17 -16.08 -21.96
C GLN A 11 -2.29 -15.08 -21.62
N HIS A 12 -2.36 -14.62 -20.36
CA HIS A 12 -3.38 -13.68 -19.93
C HIS A 12 -2.85 -12.24 -19.89
N ASP A 13 -3.64 -11.32 -20.44
CA ASP A 13 -3.36 -9.89 -20.37
C ASP A 13 -3.28 -9.41 -18.91
N THR A 14 -2.30 -8.56 -18.66
CA THR A 14 -1.96 -7.94 -17.36
C THR A 14 -1.97 -6.41 -17.43
N SER A 15 -2.41 -5.84 -18.56
CA SER A 15 -2.60 -4.40 -18.72
C SER A 15 -3.59 -3.83 -17.68
N SER A 16 -3.31 -2.63 -17.19
CA SER A 16 -4.20 -1.94 -16.25
C SER A 16 -5.43 -1.40 -16.99
N LEU A 17 -6.62 -1.83 -16.55
CA LEU A 17 -7.90 -1.27 -17.00
C LEU A 17 -8.29 0.00 -16.24
N VAL A 18 -7.56 0.36 -15.19
CA VAL A 18 -7.78 1.55 -14.37
C VAL A 18 -6.58 2.49 -14.52
N ALA A 19 -6.35 2.92 -15.76
CA ALA A 19 -5.25 3.79 -16.14
C ALA A 19 -5.74 5.14 -16.66
N VAL A 20 -5.00 6.21 -16.35
CA VAL A 20 -5.21 7.55 -16.92
C VAL A 20 -3.99 7.90 -17.74
N ALA A 21 -4.19 8.25 -19.01
CA ALA A 21 -3.10 8.53 -19.96
C ALA A 21 -2.01 7.43 -19.97
N GLY A 22 -2.42 6.15 -19.85
CA GLY A 22 -1.51 5.00 -19.82
C GLY A 22 -0.79 4.77 -18.49
N HIS A 23 -1.06 5.56 -17.46
CA HIS A 23 -0.47 5.40 -16.13
C HIS A 23 -1.45 4.68 -15.19
N PRO A 24 -1.10 3.52 -14.62
CA PRO A 24 -1.96 2.80 -13.68
C PRO A 24 -2.24 3.66 -12.45
N ILE A 25 -3.51 3.98 -12.20
CA ILE A 25 -3.90 4.88 -11.10
C ILE A 25 -3.50 4.31 -9.75
N HIS A 26 -3.64 3.00 -9.57
CA HIS A 26 -3.22 2.32 -8.34
C HIS A 26 -1.73 2.56 -8.04
N ALA A 27 -0.85 2.37 -9.04
CA ALA A 27 0.59 2.58 -8.89
C ALA A 27 0.96 4.03 -8.54
N MET A 28 0.22 5.00 -9.05
CA MET A 28 0.39 6.40 -8.67
C MET A 28 -0.05 6.65 -7.22
N LEU A 29 -1.22 6.13 -6.83
CA LEU A 29 -1.84 6.38 -5.54
C LEU A 29 -1.08 5.74 -4.37
N VAL A 30 -0.48 4.56 -4.54
CA VAL A 30 0.20 3.85 -3.43
C VAL A 30 1.39 4.61 -2.84
N THR A 31 1.99 5.55 -3.58
CA THR A 31 3.10 6.38 -3.09
C THR A 31 2.71 7.20 -1.86
N PHE A 32 1.46 7.69 -1.82
CA PHE A 32 0.98 8.53 -0.72
C PHE A 32 0.86 7.80 0.62
N PRO A 33 0.08 6.70 0.75
CA PRO A 33 -0.02 5.98 2.02
C PRO A 33 1.34 5.43 2.48
N ILE A 34 2.23 5.01 1.57
CA ILE A 34 3.60 4.57 1.92
C ILE A 34 4.35 5.72 2.61
N ALA A 35 4.40 6.89 1.98
CA ALA A 35 5.09 8.04 2.52
C ALA A 35 4.48 8.51 3.85
N LEU A 36 3.15 8.53 3.95
CA LEU A 36 2.44 9.03 5.13
C LEU A 36 2.49 8.07 6.33
N VAL A 37 2.48 6.75 6.10
CA VAL A 37 2.74 5.77 7.18
C VAL A 37 4.19 5.93 7.68
N THR A 38 5.15 6.08 6.77
CA THR A 38 6.55 6.32 7.13
C THR A 38 6.70 7.62 7.92
N ALA A 39 6.04 8.69 7.49
CA ALA A 39 6.01 9.98 8.20
C ALA A 39 5.35 9.87 9.57
N THR A 40 4.28 9.06 9.71
CA THR A 40 3.62 8.81 11.01
C THR A 40 4.59 8.17 12.00
N LEU A 41 5.33 7.15 11.58
CA LEU A 41 6.39 6.55 12.42
C LEU A 41 7.48 7.57 12.76
N GLY A 42 7.92 8.37 11.78
CA GLY A 42 8.89 9.44 12.03
C GLY A 42 8.40 10.45 13.08
N CYS A 43 7.14 10.86 12.99
CA CYS A 43 6.51 11.74 13.98
C CYS A 43 6.52 11.12 15.38
N ASP A 44 6.23 9.83 15.52
CA ASP A 44 6.24 9.18 16.84
C ASP A 44 7.65 9.08 17.43
N LEU A 45 8.65 8.79 16.60
CA LEU A 45 10.06 8.75 17.03
C LEU A 45 10.54 10.14 17.45
N PHE A 46 10.20 11.18 16.67
CA PHE A 46 10.53 12.56 17.03
C PHE A 46 9.78 13.02 18.28
N TYR A 47 8.52 12.64 18.44
CA TYR A 47 7.76 12.94 19.65
C TYR A 47 8.34 12.23 20.88
N TRP A 48 8.72 10.95 20.76
CA TRP A 48 9.39 10.20 21.83
C TRP A 48 10.68 10.89 22.29
N TRP A 49 11.49 11.37 21.33
CA TRP A 49 12.82 11.88 21.63
C TRP A 49 12.83 13.34 22.10
N TRP A 50 12.00 14.20 21.52
CA TRP A 50 11.96 15.64 21.84
C TRP A 50 10.79 16.07 22.73
N GLY A 51 9.72 15.28 22.79
CA GLY A 51 8.49 15.65 23.51
C GLY A 51 7.72 16.82 22.89
N ASP A 52 8.10 17.32 21.72
CA ASP A 52 7.46 18.48 21.08
C ASP A 52 6.05 18.11 20.56
N PRO A 53 4.98 18.76 21.06
CA PRO A 53 3.60 18.51 20.64
C PRO A 53 3.33 18.74 19.14
N PHE A 54 4.22 19.43 18.42
CA PHE A 54 4.15 19.52 16.97
C PHE A 54 4.11 18.13 16.32
N TRP A 55 5.03 17.24 16.71
CA TRP A 55 5.14 15.90 16.12
C TRP A 55 3.93 15.04 16.43
N HIS A 56 3.35 15.20 17.62
CA HIS A 56 2.10 14.55 17.99
C HIS A 56 0.96 14.93 17.03
N ARG A 57 0.73 16.24 16.82
CA ARG A 57 -0.31 16.73 15.89
C ARG A 57 -0.03 16.37 14.43
N ALA A 58 1.24 16.43 14.02
CA ALA A 58 1.65 16.04 12.67
C ALA A 58 1.35 14.55 12.41
N GLY A 59 1.64 13.68 13.39
CA GLY A 59 1.35 12.25 13.32
C GLY A 59 -0.14 11.92 13.22
N VAL A 60 -1.02 12.69 13.89
CA VAL A 60 -2.49 12.55 13.75
C VAL A 60 -2.90 12.72 12.30
N TRP A 61 -2.50 13.82 11.65
CA TRP A 61 -2.91 14.11 10.29
C TRP A 61 -2.19 13.23 9.26
N ALA A 62 -0.92 12.90 9.47
CA ALA A 62 -0.19 11.96 8.62
C ALA A 62 -0.90 10.60 8.58
N SER A 63 -1.29 10.05 9.74
CA SER A 63 -2.01 8.77 9.81
C SER A 63 -3.40 8.87 9.17
N GLY A 64 -4.11 9.99 9.35
CA GLY A 64 -5.42 10.21 8.74
C GLY A 64 -5.37 10.29 7.22
N PHE A 65 -4.43 11.05 6.66
CA PHE A 65 -4.24 11.10 5.21
C PHE A 65 -3.76 9.76 4.65
N ALA A 66 -2.91 9.02 5.39
CA ALA A 66 -2.50 7.67 5.00
C ALA A 66 -3.71 6.74 4.86
N PHE A 67 -4.65 6.80 5.81
CA PHE A 67 -5.87 6.00 5.78
C PHE A 67 -6.74 6.34 4.57
N TRP A 68 -7.08 7.62 4.35
CA TRP A 68 -7.98 8.02 3.26
C TRP A 68 -7.37 7.80 1.87
N LEU A 69 -6.10 8.17 1.67
CA LEU A 69 -5.42 7.92 0.40
C LEU A 69 -5.16 6.42 0.19
N GLY A 70 -4.96 5.68 1.27
CA GLY A 70 -4.90 4.22 1.27
C GLY A 70 -6.21 3.57 0.82
N ILE A 71 -7.37 4.08 1.25
CA ILE A 71 -8.68 3.64 0.75
C ILE A 71 -8.77 3.85 -0.76
N LEU A 72 -8.43 5.04 -1.25
CA LEU A 72 -8.47 5.34 -2.69
C LEU A 72 -7.55 4.41 -3.49
N ALA A 73 -6.33 4.19 -3.01
CA ALA A 73 -5.38 3.25 -3.61
C ALA A 73 -5.93 1.81 -3.62
N SER A 74 -6.57 1.39 -2.52
CA SER A 74 -7.15 0.06 -2.37
C SER A 74 -8.37 -0.15 -3.27
N MET A 75 -9.19 0.87 -3.47
CA MET A 75 -10.30 0.83 -4.44
C MET A 75 -9.79 0.63 -5.86
N ALA A 76 -8.78 1.40 -6.27
CA ALA A 76 -8.16 1.26 -7.59
C ALA A 76 -7.54 -0.14 -7.79
N GLY A 77 -6.74 -0.60 -6.83
CA GLY A 77 -6.09 -1.92 -6.90
C GLY A 77 -7.08 -3.09 -6.84
N THR A 78 -8.17 -2.96 -6.06
CA THR A 78 -9.23 -3.96 -6.02
C THR A 78 -9.98 -4.03 -7.35
N ALA A 79 -10.27 -2.88 -7.96
CA ALA A 79 -10.87 -2.85 -9.29
C ALA A 79 -9.97 -3.56 -10.32
N GLU A 80 -8.67 -3.30 -10.33
CA GLU A 80 -7.72 -4.00 -11.20
C GLU A 80 -7.69 -5.51 -10.94
N LEU A 81 -7.62 -5.93 -9.67
CA LEU A 81 -7.61 -7.34 -9.28
C LEU A 81 -8.89 -8.08 -9.71
N LEU A 82 -10.05 -7.43 -9.67
CA LEU A 82 -11.33 -8.05 -10.02
C LEU A 82 -11.61 -8.01 -11.53
N LEU A 83 -11.18 -6.96 -12.23
CA LEU A 83 -11.48 -6.78 -13.64
C LEU A 83 -10.46 -7.49 -14.56
N VAL A 84 -9.20 -7.62 -14.14
CA VAL A 84 -8.13 -8.20 -14.97
C VAL A 84 -7.84 -9.64 -14.55
N LYS A 85 -8.26 -10.60 -15.39
CA LYS A 85 -8.09 -12.04 -15.12
C LYS A 85 -6.62 -12.45 -14.90
N GLY A 86 -5.69 -11.88 -15.68
CA GLY A 86 -4.26 -12.17 -15.56
C GLY A 86 -3.66 -11.75 -14.22
N ILE A 87 -4.12 -10.62 -13.66
CA ILE A 87 -3.73 -10.16 -12.33
C ILE A 87 -4.31 -11.10 -11.27
N ARG A 88 -5.60 -11.46 -11.38
CA ARG A 88 -6.30 -12.29 -10.39
C ARG A 88 -5.78 -13.72 -10.24
N LYS A 89 -5.26 -14.32 -11.32
CA LYS A 89 -4.76 -15.71 -11.29
C LYS A 89 -3.44 -15.85 -10.52
N ARG A 90 -2.74 -14.76 -10.21
CA ARG A 90 -1.41 -14.78 -9.57
C ARG A 90 -1.54 -14.68 -8.05
N ALA A 91 -0.99 -15.64 -7.32
CA ALA A 91 -1.02 -15.66 -5.86
C ALA A 91 -0.38 -14.41 -5.23
N ALA A 92 0.70 -13.90 -5.83
CA ALA A 92 1.35 -12.67 -5.41
C ALA A 92 0.40 -11.46 -5.40
N SER A 93 -0.59 -11.41 -6.30
CA SER A 93 -1.57 -10.32 -6.37
C SER A 93 -2.48 -10.30 -5.14
N TRP A 94 -2.92 -11.47 -4.70
CA TRP A 94 -3.74 -11.62 -3.51
C TRP A 94 -2.95 -11.34 -2.23
N ILE A 95 -1.70 -11.80 -2.15
CA ILE A 95 -0.84 -11.51 -1.00
C ILE A 95 -0.60 -9.99 -0.89
N HIS A 96 -0.29 -9.33 -2.01
CA HIS A 96 -0.16 -7.87 -2.06
C HIS A 96 -1.46 -7.17 -1.64
N ALA A 97 -2.60 -7.57 -2.19
CA ALA A 97 -3.90 -6.96 -1.87
C ALA A 97 -4.28 -7.10 -0.39
N ILE A 98 -4.07 -8.29 0.20
CA ILE A 98 -4.31 -8.52 1.63
C ILE A 98 -3.38 -7.64 2.47
N ALA A 99 -2.08 -7.62 2.17
CA ALA A 99 -1.12 -6.78 2.88
C ALA A 99 -1.48 -5.28 2.76
N GLY A 100 -1.92 -4.84 1.59
CA GLY A 100 -2.37 -3.46 1.34
C GLY A 100 -3.62 -3.10 2.16
N VAL A 101 -4.66 -3.92 2.14
CA VAL A 101 -5.87 -3.67 2.94
C VAL A 101 -5.55 -3.70 4.44
N THR A 102 -4.71 -4.63 4.90
CA THR A 102 -4.26 -4.66 6.29
C THR A 102 -3.48 -3.40 6.66
N LEU A 103 -2.60 -2.89 5.79
CA LEU A 103 -1.91 -1.61 5.99
C LEU A 103 -2.89 -0.46 6.17
N VAL A 104 -3.93 -0.38 5.32
CA VAL A 104 -4.98 0.65 5.43
C VAL A 104 -5.74 0.51 6.75
N SER A 105 -6.11 -0.70 7.16
CA SER A 105 -6.74 -0.94 8.45
C SER A 105 -5.85 -0.51 9.63
N ILE A 106 -4.54 -0.78 9.56
CA ILE A 106 -3.57 -0.34 10.58
C ILE A 106 -3.50 1.20 10.61
N ALA A 107 -3.42 1.86 9.46
CA ALA A 107 -3.41 3.33 9.39
C ALA A 107 -4.69 3.94 9.95
N GLY A 108 -5.85 3.34 9.66
CA GLY A 108 -7.15 3.77 10.22
C GLY A 108 -7.23 3.55 11.74
N ALA A 109 -6.78 2.39 12.23
CA ALA A 109 -6.72 2.10 13.66
C ALA A 109 -5.77 3.05 14.40
N ASN A 110 -4.61 3.35 13.83
CA ASN A 110 -3.65 4.30 14.37
C ASN A 110 -4.26 5.71 14.44
N TRP A 111 -4.91 6.15 13.36
CA TRP A 111 -5.58 7.45 13.33
C TRP A 111 -6.72 7.54 14.36
N GLY A 112 -7.58 6.52 14.41
CA GLY A 112 -8.67 6.44 15.38
C GLY A 112 -8.19 6.43 16.83
N LEU A 113 -7.11 5.68 17.13
CA LEU A 113 -6.46 5.67 18.43
C LEU A 113 -6.01 7.08 18.84
N ARG A 114 -5.36 7.82 17.93
CA ARG A 114 -4.88 9.18 18.21
C ARG A 114 -6.00 10.18 18.45
N LEU A 115 -7.14 10.02 17.77
CA LEU A 115 -8.31 10.88 17.95
C LEU A 115 -9.03 10.58 19.28
N ALA A 116 -9.16 9.30 19.64
CA ALA A 116 -9.87 8.87 20.85
C ALA A 116 -9.02 9.02 22.12
N HIS A 117 -7.72 8.75 22.02
CA HIS A 117 -6.79 8.69 23.15
C HIS A 117 -5.46 9.38 22.79
N PRO A 118 -5.40 10.71 22.77
CA PRO A 118 -4.18 11.45 22.44
C PRO A 118 -2.96 11.04 23.28
N ASP A 119 -3.16 10.70 24.55
CA ASP A 119 -2.09 10.31 25.46
C ASP A 119 -1.57 8.88 25.20
N ALA A 120 -2.30 8.06 24.43
CA ALA A 120 -1.91 6.69 24.09
C ALA A 120 -0.96 6.60 22.88
N VAL A 121 -0.57 7.74 22.29
CA VAL A 121 0.43 7.77 21.21
C VAL A 121 1.70 7.06 21.62
N LEU A 122 2.14 7.26 22.86
CA LEU A 122 3.25 6.51 23.45
C LEU A 122 2.75 5.64 24.61
N PRO A 123 3.10 4.34 24.66
CA PRO A 123 3.85 3.59 23.63
C PRO A 123 2.96 2.99 22.53
N LEU A 124 1.63 2.95 22.71
CA LEU A 124 0.76 2.14 21.85
C LEU A 124 0.71 2.67 20.40
N GLY A 125 0.49 3.96 20.18
CA GLY A 125 0.49 4.55 18.84
C GLY A 125 1.78 4.30 18.06
N LEU A 126 2.94 4.42 18.71
CA LEU A 126 4.25 4.09 18.14
C LEU A 126 4.32 2.62 17.71
N LEU A 127 3.85 1.67 18.53
CA LEU A 127 3.82 0.25 18.17
C LEU A 127 2.93 0.01 16.94
N VAL A 128 1.77 0.68 16.85
CA VAL A 128 0.91 0.59 15.66
C VAL A 128 1.60 1.20 14.44
N SER A 129 2.36 2.28 14.58
CA SER A 129 3.16 2.86 13.50
C SER A 129 4.26 1.93 13.00
N VAL A 130 4.97 1.25 13.91
CA VAL A 130 5.96 0.21 13.56
C VAL A 130 5.29 -0.93 12.81
N LEU A 131 4.14 -1.41 13.28
CA LEU A 131 3.36 -2.44 12.57
C LEU A 131 2.96 -1.97 11.18
N GLY A 132 2.55 -0.71 11.02
CA GLY A 132 2.29 -0.10 9.72
C GLY A 132 3.50 -0.17 8.80
N MET A 133 4.69 0.17 9.30
CA MET A 133 5.93 0.12 8.52
C MET A 133 6.29 -1.32 8.09
N VAL A 134 6.04 -2.32 8.93
CA VAL A 134 6.19 -3.74 8.55
C VAL A 134 5.29 -4.08 7.36
N PHE A 135 4.02 -3.64 7.38
CA PHE A 135 3.09 -3.89 6.29
C PHE A 135 3.39 -3.07 5.03
N VAL A 136 3.98 -1.87 5.15
CA VAL A 136 4.58 -1.16 4.01
C VAL A 136 5.63 -2.04 3.34
N GLY A 137 6.53 -2.64 4.12
CA GLY A 137 7.55 -3.56 3.60
C GLY A 137 6.96 -4.79 2.91
N LEU A 138 5.97 -5.45 3.53
CA LEU A 138 5.31 -6.62 2.96
C LEU A 138 4.55 -6.30 1.66
N ALA A 139 3.72 -5.26 1.68
CA ALA A 139 2.97 -4.83 0.51
C ALA A 139 3.91 -4.38 -0.60
N GLY A 140 4.96 -3.60 -0.27
CA GLY A 140 5.97 -3.13 -1.22
C GLY A 140 6.75 -4.27 -1.87
N TRP A 141 7.18 -5.28 -1.09
CA TRP A 141 7.88 -6.45 -1.62
C TRP A 141 7.02 -7.23 -2.62
N HIS A 142 5.78 -7.55 -2.23
CA HIS A 142 4.88 -8.29 -3.12
C HIS A 142 4.42 -7.46 -4.32
N GLY A 143 4.21 -6.16 -4.16
CA GLY A 143 3.89 -5.24 -5.26
C GLY A 143 5.04 -5.12 -6.25
N GLY A 144 6.27 -5.02 -5.75
CA GLY A 144 7.49 -5.04 -6.56
C GLY A 144 7.59 -6.31 -7.41
N LYS A 145 7.30 -7.50 -6.84
CA LYS A 145 7.26 -8.75 -7.62
C LYS A 145 6.20 -8.72 -8.73
N LEU A 146 5.04 -8.11 -8.49
CA LEU A 146 4.02 -7.97 -9.55
C LEU A 146 4.54 -7.14 -10.73
N VAL A 147 5.22 -6.04 -10.45
CA VAL A 147 5.75 -5.14 -11.49
C VAL A 147 6.97 -5.76 -12.19
N PHE A 148 7.96 -6.21 -11.43
CA PHE A 148 9.26 -6.62 -11.97
C PHE A 148 9.33 -8.08 -12.41
N ASP A 149 8.66 -9.00 -11.72
CA ASP A 149 8.71 -10.43 -12.06
C ASP A 149 7.55 -10.84 -12.99
N HIS A 150 6.39 -10.19 -12.86
CA HIS A 150 5.18 -10.54 -13.62
C HIS A 150 4.75 -9.49 -14.65
N GLY A 151 5.47 -8.36 -14.76
CA GLY A 151 5.19 -7.32 -15.75
C GLY A 151 3.85 -6.59 -15.59
N ILE A 152 3.18 -6.73 -14.43
CA ILE A 152 1.87 -6.12 -14.19
C ILE A 152 2.02 -4.60 -14.16
N GLY A 153 1.18 -3.90 -14.93
CA GLY A 153 1.22 -2.44 -15.04
C GLY A 153 2.26 -1.88 -16.01
N LEU A 154 3.04 -2.74 -16.69
CA LEU A 154 3.85 -2.34 -17.83
C LEU A 154 3.01 -2.39 -19.10
N MET A 155 2.89 -1.26 -19.80
CA MET A 155 2.38 -1.28 -21.17
C MET A 155 3.48 -1.78 -22.10
N VAL A 156 3.49 -3.08 -22.39
CA VAL A 156 4.26 -3.59 -23.52
C VAL A 156 3.47 -3.22 -24.78
N SER A 157 3.88 -2.15 -25.47
CA SER A 157 3.45 -1.93 -26.85
C SER A 157 3.72 -3.23 -27.61
N GLY A 158 2.67 -3.80 -28.21
CA GLY A 158 2.81 -4.97 -29.05
C GLY A 158 3.85 -4.66 -30.12
N ARG A 159 4.92 -5.45 -30.14
CA ARG A 159 5.96 -5.52 -31.18
C ARG A 159 5.56 -4.79 -32.47
N ASP A 160 6.29 -3.70 -32.76
CA ASP A 160 6.57 -3.31 -34.14
C ASP A 160 7.47 -4.38 -34.80
#